data_AF-A0A7C1ZN90-F1
#
_entry.id   AF-A0A7C1ZN90-F1
#
_cell.length_a   1.000
_cell.length_b   1.000
_cell.length_c   1.000
_cell.angle_alpha   90.00
_cell.angle_beta   90.00
_cell.angle_gamma   90.00
#
_symmetry.space_group_name_H-M   'P 1'
#
loop_
_entity.id
_entity.type
_entity.pdbx_description
1 polymer ?
#
loop_
_entity_poly.entity_id
_entity_poly.type
_entity_poly.pdbx_seq_one_letter_code
_entity_poly.pdbx_strand_id
1 'polypeptide(L)'
;MLVYVINKNGKPLMPCKPAKARKLLRDEKAKIVNRCPFTIQLQWDCEENVQPVTLGIDKGSHHTGLCNVGHGKILLSGIINHRTDIKDKMTARRGNRRQRRSRKWYRPKRFLNRATSKRSGRLPPSLFANADEVTRVVRQIPLPLSSCVVEDVQVDIARLDNPELQGKEYQQSNRLDENLRIATLMRDKYQCISCGKKNVQLQAHHIVPKNQGGKDTIKNLITLCQQCFTLKFRETLA
;
A
#
# COMPACT_ATOMS: atom_id res chain seq x y z
N MET A 1 -27.29 11.63 3.15
CA MET A 1 -26.48 12.23 2.07
C MET A 1 -26.28 13.72 2.38
N LEU A 2 -25.03 14.18 2.41
CA LEU A 2 -24.66 15.57 2.64
C LEU A 2 -24.25 16.24 1.33
N VAL A 3 -24.44 17.55 1.22
CA VAL A 3 -23.93 18.36 0.11
C VAL A 3 -22.84 19.27 0.64
N TYR A 4 -21.66 19.20 0.04
CA TYR A 4 -20.51 19.99 0.46
C TYR A 4 -20.61 21.39 -0.11
N VAL A 5 -20.15 22.38 0.65
CA VAL A 5 -20.35 23.80 0.33
C VAL A 5 -19.00 24.50 0.36
N ILE A 6 -18.75 25.33 -0.64
CA ILE A 6 -17.57 26.19 -0.75
C ILE A 6 -18.04 27.64 -0.79
N ASN A 7 -17.34 28.52 -0.10
CA ASN A 7 -17.57 29.96 -0.17
C ASN A 7 -17.23 30.51 -1.57
N LYS A 8 -17.67 31.73 -1.89
CA LYS A 8 -17.29 32.46 -3.10
C LYS A 8 -15.76 32.55 -3.26
N ASN A 9 -15.05 32.72 -2.15
CA ASN A 9 -13.58 32.79 -2.08
C ASN A 9 -12.85 31.44 -2.21
N GLY A 10 -13.58 30.33 -2.41
CA GLY A 10 -12.97 29.00 -2.60
C GLY A 10 -12.64 28.24 -1.31
N LYS A 11 -12.91 28.81 -0.13
CA LYS A 11 -12.72 28.11 1.16
C LYS A 11 -13.88 27.15 1.45
N PRO A 12 -13.60 25.91 1.92
CA PRO A 12 -14.65 24.98 2.33
C PRO A 12 -15.45 25.48 3.54
N LEU A 13 -16.76 25.22 3.53
CA LEU A 13 -17.69 25.48 4.62
C LEU A 13 -18.28 24.17 5.15
N MET A 14 -19.09 24.26 6.20
CA MET A 14 -19.84 23.11 6.69
C MET A 14 -20.85 22.61 5.65
N PRO A 15 -21.01 21.28 5.49
CA PRO A 15 -21.94 20.71 4.54
C PRO A 15 -23.39 21.01 4.94
N CYS A 16 -24.28 21.02 3.97
CA CYS A 16 -25.69 21.27 4.17
C CYS A 16 -26.57 20.08 3.74
N LYS A 17 -27.84 20.12 4.16
CA LYS A 17 -28.85 19.14 3.75
C LYS A 17 -29.16 19.31 2.24
N PRO A 18 -29.41 18.23 1.48
CA PRO A 18 -29.77 18.31 0.06
C PRO A 18 -30.97 19.22 -0.24
N ALA A 19 -31.93 19.31 0.68
CA ALA A 19 -33.06 20.22 0.56
C ALA A 19 -32.64 21.70 0.49
N LYS A 20 -31.64 22.12 1.29
CA LYS A 20 -31.09 23.48 1.26
C LYS A 20 -30.32 23.71 -0.03
N ALA A 21 -29.48 22.75 -0.42
CA ALA A 21 -28.72 22.81 -1.66
C ALA A 21 -29.63 22.97 -2.90
N ARG A 22 -30.74 22.22 -2.98
CA ARG A 22 -31.70 22.37 -4.09
C ARG A 22 -32.32 23.76 -4.16
N LYS A 23 -32.70 24.35 -3.02
CA LYS A 23 -33.23 25.74 -2.99
C LYS A 23 -32.18 26.73 -3.47
N LEU A 24 -30.94 26.61 -2.99
CA LEU A 24 -29.83 27.47 -3.41
C LEU A 24 -29.55 27.37 -4.92
N LEU A 25 -29.60 26.17 -5.48
CA LEU A 25 -29.39 25.96 -6.92
C LEU A 25 -30.57 26.49 -7.75
N ARG A 26 -31.81 26.26 -7.30
CA ARG A 26 -33.02 26.75 -7.98
C ARG A 26 -33.09 28.27 -8.02
N ASP A 27 -32.70 28.91 -6.93
CA ASP A 27 -32.72 30.36 -6.79
C ASP A 27 -31.43 31.00 -7.39
N GLU A 28 -30.59 30.24 -8.10
CA GLU A 28 -29.32 30.66 -8.72
C GLU A 28 -28.25 31.23 -7.77
N LYS A 29 -28.40 30.95 -6.47
CA LYS A 29 -27.55 31.43 -5.39
C LYS A 29 -26.25 30.64 -5.21
N ALA A 30 -26.18 29.47 -5.83
CA ALA A 30 -25.01 28.60 -5.83
C ALA A 30 -24.82 27.95 -7.20
N LYS A 31 -23.58 27.55 -7.50
CA LYS A 31 -23.24 26.76 -8.70
C LYS A 31 -22.67 25.40 -8.31
N ILE A 32 -22.84 24.41 -9.17
CA ILE A 32 -22.25 23.07 -8.96
C ILE A 32 -20.78 23.13 -9.38
N VAL A 33 -19.87 22.71 -8.49
CA VAL A 33 -18.42 22.65 -8.77
C VAL A 33 -17.96 21.23 -9.00
N ASN A 34 -18.46 20.28 -8.22
CA ASN A 34 -18.09 18.88 -8.34
C ASN A 34 -19.32 17.98 -8.17
N ARG A 35 -19.34 16.86 -8.90
CA ARG A 35 -20.41 15.85 -8.81
C ARG A 35 -20.11 14.76 -7.80
N CYS A 36 -18.83 14.45 -7.56
CA CYS A 36 -18.42 13.42 -6.61
C CYS A 36 -17.12 13.85 -5.86
N PRO A 37 -17.21 14.14 -4.55
CA PRO A 37 -18.44 14.34 -3.79
C PRO A 37 -19.25 15.54 -4.30
N PHE A 38 -20.59 15.49 -4.20
CA PHE A 38 -21.45 16.56 -4.71
C PHE A 38 -21.24 17.86 -3.94
N THR A 39 -20.70 18.86 -4.63
CA THR A 39 -20.18 20.09 -4.02
C THR A 39 -20.71 21.31 -4.76
N ILE A 40 -21.26 22.26 -4.00
CA ILE A 40 -21.76 23.54 -4.52
C ILE A 40 -20.89 24.69 -4.02
N GLN A 41 -20.78 25.75 -4.82
CA GLN A 41 -20.11 26.98 -4.44
C GLN A 41 -21.13 28.12 -4.38
N LEU A 42 -21.14 28.86 -3.28
CA LEU A 42 -21.99 30.04 -3.08
C LEU A 42 -21.50 31.19 -3.98
N GLN A 43 -22.44 32.00 -4.46
CA GLN A 43 -22.13 33.18 -5.29
C GLN A 43 -22.09 34.50 -4.51
N TRP A 44 -22.49 34.48 -3.24
CA TRP A 44 -22.38 35.61 -2.32
C TRP A 44 -21.29 35.38 -1.29
N ASP A 45 -20.92 36.46 -0.61
CA ASP A 45 -20.05 36.41 0.55
C ASP A 45 -20.85 36.01 1.80
N CYS A 46 -20.32 35.06 2.56
CA CYS A 46 -20.91 34.62 3.82
C CYS A 46 -19.89 34.67 4.94
N GLU A 47 -20.39 34.76 6.17
CA GLU A 47 -19.57 34.60 7.37
C GLU A 47 -18.98 33.18 7.40
N GLU A 48 -17.65 33.07 7.48
CA GLU A 48 -16.89 31.81 7.42
C GLU A 48 -16.93 31.05 8.75
N ASN A 49 -18.11 30.98 9.38
CA ASN A 49 -18.31 30.29 10.64
C ASN A 49 -18.29 28.78 10.41
N VAL A 50 -17.12 28.18 10.63
CA VAL A 50 -16.87 26.74 10.50
C VAL A 50 -16.71 26.09 11.87
N GLN A 51 -17.05 24.81 11.92
CA GLN A 51 -16.80 23.96 13.08
C GLN A 51 -15.50 23.18 12.86
N PRO A 52 -14.76 22.83 13.92
CA PRO A 52 -13.56 22.04 13.77
C PRO A 52 -13.90 20.64 13.25
N VAL A 53 -13.21 20.23 12.17
CA VAL A 53 -13.34 18.89 11.58
C VAL A 53 -12.02 18.15 11.72
N THR A 54 -12.08 16.97 12.33
CA THR A 54 -10.93 16.06 12.46
C THR A 54 -10.98 15.01 11.36
N LEU A 55 -9.88 14.86 10.64
CA LEU A 55 -9.66 13.77 9.69
C LEU A 55 -8.93 12.62 10.39
N GLY A 56 -9.54 11.44 10.45
CA GLY A 56 -8.88 10.19 10.80
C GLY A 56 -8.43 9.44 9.55
N ILE A 57 -7.19 8.92 9.56
CA ILE A 57 -6.62 8.10 8.49
C ILE A 57 -6.13 6.79 9.10
N ASP A 58 -6.67 5.67 8.61
CA ASP A 58 -6.18 4.32 8.92
C ASP A 58 -5.36 3.82 7.72
N LYS A 59 -4.03 3.81 7.88
CA LYS A 59 -3.09 3.57 6.80
C LYS A 59 -2.87 2.08 6.58
N GLY A 60 -3.21 1.61 5.38
CA GLY A 60 -2.94 0.24 4.95
C GLY A 60 -2.12 0.14 3.66
N SER A 61 -1.66 -1.08 3.38
CA SER A 61 -0.86 -1.38 2.19
C SER A 61 -1.70 -1.45 0.90
N HIS A 62 -2.90 -2.01 0.99
CA HIS A 62 -3.85 -2.16 -0.14
C HIS A 62 -5.01 -1.18 -0.06
N HIS A 63 -5.50 -0.91 1.15
CA HIS A 63 -6.62 -0.03 1.40
C HIS A 63 -6.24 0.92 2.52
N THR A 64 -6.51 2.21 2.35
CA THR A 64 -6.41 3.19 3.43
C THR A 64 -7.80 3.74 3.72
N GLY A 65 -8.24 3.59 4.96
CA GLY A 65 -9.50 4.16 5.43
C GLY A 65 -9.35 5.65 5.73
N LEU A 66 -10.38 6.43 5.44
CA LEU A 66 -10.46 7.83 5.87
C LEU A 66 -11.84 8.17 6.40
N CYS A 67 -11.88 9.01 7.44
CA CYS A 67 -13.11 9.48 8.06
C CYS A 67 -12.96 10.92 8.54
N ASN A 68 -13.94 11.77 8.24
CA ASN A 68 -14.01 13.15 8.67
C ASN A 68 -15.15 13.31 9.67
N VAL A 69 -14.83 13.75 10.87
CA VAL A 69 -15.78 13.87 11.99
C VAL A 69 -15.85 15.32 12.45
N GLY A 70 -17.08 15.84 12.59
CA GLY A 70 -17.37 17.13 13.21
C GLY A 70 -18.47 16.99 14.26
N HIS A 71 -18.25 17.51 15.47
CA HIS A 71 -19.16 17.38 16.62
C HIS A 71 -19.72 15.95 16.83
N GLY A 72 -18.84 14.94 16.73
CA GLY A 72 -19.21 13.53 16.92
C GLY A 72 -20.04 12.91 15.77
N LYS A 73 -20.25 13.64 14.66
CA LYS A 73 -20.95 13.13 13.46
C LYS A 73 -19.98 12.94 12.32
N ILE A 74 -20.15 11.83 11.59
CA ILE A 74 -19.40 11.53 10.38
C ILE A 74 -19.94 12.40 9.24
N LEU A 75 -19.07 13.24 8.68
CA LEU A 75 -19.39 14.11 7.55
C LEU A 75 -19.04 13.45 6.22
N LEU A 76 -17.88 12.80 6.16
CA LEU A 76 -17.38 12.11 4.97
C LEU A 76 -16.54 10.92 5.41
N SER A 77 -16.83 9.74 4.88
CA SER A 77 -15.97 8.55 5.03
C SER A 77 -15.71 7.92 3.66
N GLY A 78 -14.59 7.21 3.54
CA GLY A 78 -14.21 6.57 2.30
C GLY A 78 -13.04 5.61 2.46
N ILE A 79 -12.78 4.85 1.40
CA ILE A 79 -11.65 3.94 1.30
C ILE A 79 -10.85 4.31 0.06
N ILE A 80 -9.55 4.46 0.22
CA ILE A 80 -8.60 4.64 -0.88
C ILE A 80 -8.09 3.27 -1.26
N ASN A 81 -8.39 2.86 -2.49
CA ASN A 81 -7.83 1.65 -3.08
C ASN A 81 -6.47 1.97 -3.66
N HIS A 82 -5.41 1.44 -3.04
CA HIS A 82 -4.05 1.70 -3.46
C HIS A 82 -3.65 0.91 -4.68
N ARG A 83 -2.72 1.48 -5.45
CA ARG A 83 -2.19 0.85 -6.64
C ARG A 83 -1.26 -0.33 -6.31
N THR A 84 -1.61 -1.53 -6.78
CA THR A 84 -0.85 -2.78 -6.50
C THR A 84 0.12 -3.20 -7.62
N ASP A 85 -0.09 -2.72 -8.86
CA ASP A 85 0.69 -3.10 -10.05
C ASP A 85 2.11 -2.50 -10.12
N ILE A 86 2.51 -1.69 -9.13
CA ILE A 86 3.80 -0.98 -9.12
C ILE A 86 4.97 -1.96 -9.13
N LYS A 87 4.88 -3.04 -8.35
CA LYS A 87 5.93 -4.06 -8.26
C LYS A 87 6.17 -4.72 -9.63
N ASP A 88 5.09 -5.08 -10.32
CA ASP A 88 5.15 -5.76 -11.61
C ASP A 88 5.67 -4.81 -12.69
N LYS A 89 5.20 -3.57 -12.71
CA LYS A 89 5.71 -2.52 -13.60
C LYS A 89 7.19 -2.24 -13.39
N MET A 90 7.65 -2.21 -12.15
CA MET A 90 9.08 -2.04 -11.83
C MET A 90 9.91 -3.25 -12.26
N THR A 91 9.36 -4.46 -12.16
CA THR A 91 9.98 -5.71 -12.62
C THR A 91 10.06 -5.76 -14.14
N ALA A 92 8.99 -5.47 -14.86
CA ALA A 92 8.95 -5.36 -16.31
C ALA A 92 9.94 -4.29 -16.81
N ARG A 93 9.97 -3.12 -16.16
CA ARG A 93 10.94 -2.06 -16.49
C ARG A 93 12.39 -2.51 -16.30
N ARG A 94 12.67 -3.31 -15.25
CA ARG A 94 14.00 -3.92 -15.03
C ARG A 94 14.33 -4.92 -16.14
N GLY A 95 13.39 -5.78 -16.52
CA GLY A 95 13.52 -6.76 -17.61
C GLY A 95 13.86 -6.08 -18.95
N ASN A 96 13.07 -5.08 -19.35
CA ASN A 96 13.29 -4.33 -20.58
C ASN A 96 14.67 -3.64 -20.62
N ARG A 97 15.16 -3.15 -19.48
CA ARG A 97 16.53 -2.60 -19.40
C ARG A 97 17.59 -3.68 -19.55
N ARG A 98 17.39 -4.87 -18.97
CA ARG A 98 18.33 -6.01 -19.08
C ARG A 98 18.40 -6.51 -20.52
N GLN A 99 17.25 -6.72 -21.16
CA GLN A 99 17.17 -7.14 -22.56
C GLN A 99 17.81 -6.12 -23.52
N ARG A 100 17.58 -4.83 -23.29
CA ARG A 100 18.28 -3.78 -24.07
C ARG A 100 19.79 -3.85 -23.90
N ARG A 101 20.31 -4.16 -22.71
CA ARG A 101 21.76 -4.30 -22.48
C ARG A 101 22.33 -5.55 -23.13
N SER A 102 21.59 -6.66 -23.18
CA SER A 102 22.06 -7.89 -23.83
C SER A 102 22.11 -7.78 -25.35
N ARG A 103 21.29 -6.91 -25.96
CA ARG A 103 21.27 -6.65 -27.40
C ARG A 103 22.27 -5.59 -27.89
N LYS A 104 23.01 -4.91 -27.00
CA LYS A 104 23.96 -3.86 -27.44
C LYS A 104 25.29 -4.51 -27.78
N TRP A 105 25.62 -4.57 -29.06
CA TRP A 105 26.94 -5.01 -29.54
C TRP A 105 28.03 -3.95 -29.31
N TYR A 106 27.68 -2.65 -29.30
CA TYR A 106 28.66 -1.55 -29.36
C TYR A 106 28.68 -0.60 -28.15
N ARG A 107 27.77 -0.75 -27.18
CA ARG A 107 27.66 0.22 -26.05
C ARG A 107 28.14 -0.41 -24.74
N PRO A 108 29.17 0.15 -24.09
CA PRO A 108 29.67 -0.37 -22.82
C PRO A 108 28.62 -0.28 -21.70
N LYS A 109 28.64 -1.26 -20.79
CA LYS A 109 27.78 -1.30 -19.61
C LYS A 109 28.17 -0.17 -18.66
N ARG A 110 27.23 0.72 -18.30
CA ARG A 110 27.44 1.81 -17.33
C ARG A 110 26.93 1.42 -15.93
N PHE A 111 27.70 0.62 -15.20
CA PHE A 111 27.32 0.15 -13.86
C PHE A 111 27.23 1.27 -12.81
N LEU A 112 27.97 2.36 -13.04
CA LEU A 112 28.05 3.52 -12.15
C LEU A 112 26.91 4.54 -12.35
N ASN A 113 26.09 4.40 -13.40
CA ASN A 113 24.92 5.25 -13.64
C ASN A 113 23.76 4.89 -12.70
N ARG A 114 24.00 5.10 -11.41
CA ARG A 114 23.11 4.77 -10.28
C ARG A 114 22.74 6.00 -9.46
N ALA A 115 22.98 7.21 -9.96
CA ALA A 115 22.66 8.46 -9.28
C ALA A 115 21.23 8.47 -8.71
N THR A 116 20.24 8.07 -9.52
CA THR A 116 18.83 7.99 -9.09
C THR A 116 18.59 6.99 -7.94
N SER A 117 19.37 5.91 -7.84
CA SER A 117 19.28 4.93 -6.75
C SER A 117 20.13 5.28 -5.53
N LYS A 118 21.12 6.17 -5.67
CA LYS A 118 22.00 6.64 -4.60
C LYS A 118 21.55 7.99 -3.99
N ARG A 119 20.52 8.62 -4.56
CA ARG A 119 19.98 9.88 -4.06
C ARG A 119 19.51 9.72 -2.61
N SER A 120 19.94 10.63 -1.73
CA SER A 120 19.45 10.72 -0.35
C SER A 120 17.94 11.02 -0.33
N GLY A 121 17.25 10.53 0.70
CA GLY A 121 15.79 10.72 0.85
C GLY A 121 14.94 9.94 -0.17
N ARG A 122 15.51 8.98 -0.90
CA ARG A 122 14.76 8.18 -1.87
C ARG A 122 13.86 7.17 -1.15
N LEU A 123 12.55 7.35 -1.29
CA LEU A 123 11.57 6.33 -0.94
C LEU A 123 11.41 5.27 -2.06
N PRO A 124 11.12 4.01 -1.70
CA PRO A 124 10.65 3.01 -2.66
C PRO A 124 9.42 3.50 -3.42
N PRO A 125 9.29 3.23 -4.73
CA PRO A 125 8.16 3.72 -5.53
C PRO A 125 6.78 3.32 -5.00
N SER A 126 6.67 2.16 -4.35
CA SER A 126 5.42 1.70 -3.73
C SER A 126 5.03 2.56 -2.53
N LEU A 127 5.96 2.83 -1.63
CA LEU A 127 5.73 3.68 -0.45
C LEU A 127 5.44 5.12 -0.86
N PHE A 128 6.18 5.64 -1.85
CA PHE A 128 5.94 6.96 -2.40
C PHE A 128 4.54 7.09 -3.01
N ALA A 129 4.13 6.14 -3.85
CA ALA A 129 2.81 6.15 -4.47
C ALA A 129 1.68 6.05 -3.44
N ASN A 130 1.81 5.19 -2.42
CA ASN A 130 0.83 5.07 -1.35
C ASN A 130 0.67 6.40 -0.60
N ALA A 131 1.77 7.03 -0.18
CA ALA A 131 1.74 8.32 0.51
C ALA A 131 1.17 9.46 -0.36
N ASP A 132 1.56 9.52 -1.64
CA ASP A 132 1.04 10.52 -2.59
C ASP A 132 -0.46 10.32 -2.88
N GLU A 133 -0.92 9.07 -2.99
CA GLU A 133 -2.33 8.75 -3.19
C GLU A 133 -3.19 9.24 -2.01
N VAL A 134 -2.75 9.00 -0.77
CA VAL A 134 -3.40 9.53 0.43
C VAL A 134 -3.40 11.06 0.40
N THR A 135 -2.23 11.68 0.22
CA THR A 135 -2.08 13.14 0.22
C THR A 135 -2.97 13.82 -0.83
N ARG A 136 -3.08 13.22 -2.02
CA ARG A 136 -3.95 13.71 -3.09
C ARG A 136 -5.42 13.67 -2.69
N VAL A 137 -5.87 12.58 -2.07
CA VAL A 137 -7.28 12.46 -1.63
C VAL A 137 -7.58 13.46 -0.52
N VAL A 138 -6.69 13.59 0.47
CA VAL A 138 -6.86 14.54 1.58
C VAL A 138 -7.00 15.98 1.06
N ARG A 139 -6.19 16.38 0.08
CA ARG A 139 -6.27 17.71 -0.55
C ARG A 139 -7.58 17.96 -1.31
N GLN A 140 -8.31 16.92 -1.69
CA GLN A 140 -9.57 17.02 -2.42
C GLN A 140 -10.79 17.01 -1.50
N ILE A 141 -10.62 16.81 -0.19
CA ILE A 141 -11.73 16.79 0.77
C ILE A 141 -12.34 18.21 0.84
N PRO A 142 -13.63 18.38 0.50
CA PRO A 142 -14.29 19.69 0.50
C PRO A 142 -14.86 20.04 1.88
N LEU A 143 -14.04 19.89 2.94
CA LEU A 143 -14.40 20.20 4.32
C LEU A 143 -13.33 21.08 4.98
N PRO A 144 -13.70 21.94 5.94
CA PRO A 144 -12.74 22.77 6.68
C PRO A 144 -12.00 21.92 7.72
N LEU A 145 -10.95 21.22 7.29
CA LEU A 145 -10.14 20.38 8.17
C LEU A 145 -9.33 21.22 9.16
N SER A 146 -9.41 20.88 10.44
CA SER A 146 -8.66 21.55 11.51
C SER A 146 -7.51 20.70 12.03
N SER A 147 -7.66 19.38 12.02
CA SER A 147 -6.64 18.43 12.46
C SER A 147 -6.70 17.15 11.64
N CYS A 148 -5.57 16.44 11.60
CA CYS A 148 -5.44 15.15 10.96
C CYS A 148 -4.79 14.18 11.95
N VAL A 149 -5.46 13.08 12.25
CA VAL A 149 -4.99 11.98 13.08
C VAL A 149 -4.71 10.82 12.16
N VAL A 150 -3.46 10.36 12.16
CA VAL A 150 -3.03 9.21 11.37
C VAL A 150 -2.77 8.07 12.35
N GLU A 151 -3.44 6.95 12.15
CA GLU A 151 -3.10 5.71 12.82
C GLU A 151 -1.76 5.22 12.25
N ASP A 152 -0.73 5.28 13.10
CA ASP A 152 0.58 4.72 12.80
C ASP A 152 0.85 3.54 13.73
N VAL A 153 1.60 2.57 13.23
CA VAL A 153 1.96 1.39 14.00
C VAL A 153 2.99 1.82 15.05
N GLN A 154 2.56 1.91 16.31
CA GLN A 154 3.40 2.37 17.41
C GLN A 154 4.59 1.44 17.69
N VAL A 155 4.47 0.17 17.33
CA VAL A 155 5.45 -0.87 17.66
C VAL A 155 6.09 -1.44 16.41
N ASP A 156 7.38 -1.17 16.26
CA ASP A 156 8.19 -1.81 15.25
C ASP A 156 8.68 -3.18 15.74
N ILE A 157 7.90 -4.22 15.43
CA ILE A 157 8.20 -5.61 15.80
C ILE A 157 9.60 -6.02 15.31
N ALA A 158 10.03 -5.56 14.14
CA ALA A 158 11.34 -5.92 13.60
C ALA A 158 12.48 -5.26 14.39
N ARG A 159 12.28 -4.04 14.92
CA ARG A 159 13.24 -3.40 15.83
C ARG A 159 13.22 -3.95 17.25
N LEU A 160 12.10 -4.53 17.71
CA LEU A 160 12.08 -5.26 18.97
C LEU A 160 12.99 -6.48 18.91
N ASP A 161 12.96 -7.22 17.80
CA ASP A 161 13.85 -8.37 17.58
C ASP A 161 15.30 -7.94 17.32
N ASN A 162 15.51 -6.82 16.62
CA ASN A 162 16.84 -6.28 16.33
C ASN A 162 16.87 -4.73 16.45
N PRO A 163 17.32 -4.18 17.58
CA PRO A 163 17.32 -2.72 17.81
C PRO A 163 18.16 -1.91 16.80
N GLU A 164 19.17 -2.55 16.19
CA GLU A 164 20.08 -1.93 15.22
C GLU A 164 19.52 -1.90 13.79
N LEU A 165 18.34 -2.48 13.55
CA LEU A 165 17.76 -2.62 12.22
C LEU A 165 17.59 -1.27 11.50
N GLN A 166 18.19 -1.11 10.32
CA GLN A 166 18.17 0.15 9.56
C GLN A 166 17.89 -0.02 8.07
N GLY A 167 17.00 0.83 7.56
CA GLY A 167 16.85 1.13 6.14
C GLY A 167 16.60 -0.09 5.23
N LYS A 168 17.66 -0.58 4.58
CA LYS A 168 17.57 -1.72 3.63
C LYS A 168 17.33 -3.05 4.34
N GLU A 169 17.65 -3.15 5.62
CA GLU A 169 17.50 -4.38 6.40
C GLU A 169 16.02 -4.77 6.56
N TYR A 170 15.11 -3.79 6.64
CA TYR A 170 13.66 -4.03 6.56
C TYR A 170 13.20 -4.69 5.25
N GLN A 171 13.98 -4.54 4.17
CA GLN A 171 13.65 -5.11 2.86
C GLN A 171 14.24 -6.51 2.68
N GLN A 172 15.12 -6.93 3.59
CA GLN A 172 15.58 -8.30 3.63
C GLN A 172 14.48 -9.14 4.27
N SER A 173 14.24 -10.34 3.74
CA SER A 173 13.30 -11.27 4.37
C SER A 173 13.76 -11.46 5.80
N ASN A 174 12.88 -11.14 6.76
CA ASN A 174 13.20 -11.20 8.16
C ASN A 174 13.62 -12.65 8.50
N ARG A 175 14.42 -12.83 9.55
CA ARG A 175 14.83 -14.17 10.05
C ARG A 175 13.65 -15.10 10.32
N LEU A 176 12.42 -14.58 10.31
CA LEU A 176 11.17 -15.35 10.20
C LEU A 176 11.18 -16.40 9.09
N ASP A 177 11.79 -16.15 7.92
CA ASP A 177 11.91 -17.19 6.88
C ASP A 177 12.83 -18.34 7.34
N GLU A 178 13.90 -18.03 8.08
CA GLU A 178 14.79 -19.03 8.67
C GLU A 178 14.13 -19.75 9.85
N ASN A 179 13.38 -19.05 10.71
CA ASN A 179 12.62 -19.65 11.80
C ASN A 179 11.48 -20.51 11.27
N LEU A 180 10.77 -20.08 10.22
CA LEU A 180 9.77 -20.86 9.52
C LEU A 180 10.41 -22.08 8.84
N ARG A 181 11.59 -21.93 8.25
CA ARG A 181 12.38 -23.04 7.68
C ARG A 181 12.75 -24.06 8.75
N ILE A 182 13.36 -23.61 9.85
CA ILE A 182 13.76 -24.46 10.98
C ILE A 182 12.53 -25.11 11.62
N ALA A 183 11.45 -24.37 11.86
CA ALA A 183 10.20 -24.90 12.39
C ALA A 183 9.58 -25.95 11.46
N THR A 184 9.65 -25.76 10.14
CA THR A 184 9.20 -26.76 9.16
C THR A 184 10.05 -28.03 9.23
N LEU A 185 11.38 -27.89 9.29
CA LEU A 185 12.30 -29.03 9.44
C LEU A 185 12.07 -29.77 10.76
N MET A 186 11.86 -29.06 11.86
CA MET A 186 11.58 -29.63 13.18
C MET A 186 10.22 -30.35 13.21
N ARG A 187 9.16 -29.74 12.67
CA ARG A 187 7.83 -30.35 12.53
C ARG A 187 7.91 -31.68 11.76
N ASP A 188 8.71 -31.69 10.70
CA ASP A 188 8.90 -32.83 9.80
C ASP A 188 10.00 -33.80 10.30
N LYS A 189 10.46 -33.61 11.55
CA LYS A 189 11.46 -34.47 12.23
C LYS A 189 12.77 -34.64 11.43
N TYR A 190 13.18 -33.61 10.72
CA TYR A 190 14.35 -33.61 9.83
C TYR A 190 14.33 -34.80 8.86
N GLN A 191 13.15 -35.07 8.29
CA GLN A 191 12.91 -36.16 7.35
C GLN A 191 12.15 -35.64 6.13
N CYS A 192 12.50 -36.12 4.94
CA CYS A 192 11.72 -35.83 3.74
C CYS A 192 10.31 -36.42 3.89
N ILE A 193 9.26 -35.60 3.78
CA ILE A 193 7.87 -36.09 3.89
C ILE A 193 7.51 -37.04 2.75
N SER A 194 8.09 -36.86 1.56
CA SER A 194 7.73 -37.65 0.39
C SER A 194 8.38 -39.04 0.36
N CYS A 195 9.63 -39.18 0.82
CA CYS A 195 10.38 -40.44 0.69
C CYS A 195 10.95 -40.97 2.00
N GLY A 196 10.77 -40.24 3.11
CA GLY A 196 11.24 -40.68 4.42
C GLY A 196 12.75 -40.65 4.62
N LYS A 197 13.56 -40.15 3.68
CA LYS A 197 15.03 -40.09 3.86
C LYS A 197 15.42 -39.07 4.95
N LYS A 198 16.39 -39.47 5.78
CA LYS A 198 17.10 -38.65 6.78
C LYS A 198 18.57 -38.50 6.36
N ASN A 199 19.31 -37.56 6.96
CA ASN A 199 20.74 -37.31 6.68
C ASN A 199 21.08 -36.98 5.21
N VAL A 200 20.15 -36.32 4.51
CA VAL A 200 20.37 -35.76 3.18
C VAL A 200 20.18 -34.26 3.23
N GLN A 201 20.56 -33.55 2.17
CA GLN A 201 20.27 -32.12 2.09
C GLN A 201 18.75 -31.91 2.02
N LEU A 202 18.17 -31.47 3.13
CA LEU A 202 16.76 -31.16 3.29
C LEU A 202 16.54 -29.65 3.19
N GLN A 203 15.48 -29.28 2.49
CA GLN A 203 15.07 -27.90 2.31
C GLN A 203 13.57 -27.76 2.54
N ALA A 204 13.15 -26.62 3.09
CA ALA A 204 11.74 -26.27 3.19
C ALA A 204 11.29 -25.62 1.87
N HIS A 205 10.24 -26.16 1.27
CA HIS A 205 9.68 -25.69 0.01
C HIS A 205 8.22 -25.30 0.19
N HIS A 206 7.74 -24.40 -0.67
CA HIS A 206 6.33 -24.03 -0.69
C HIS A 206 5.48 -25.12 -1.35
N ILE A 207 4.36 -25.47 -0.73
CA ILE A 207 3.35 -26.37 -1.29
C ILE A 207 2.64 -25.66 -2.46
N VAL A 208 2.12 -24.46 -2.20
CA VAL A 208 1.67 -23.53 -3.23
C VAL A 208 2.85 -22.62 -3.58
N PRO A 209 3.39 -22.68 -4.81
CA PRO A 209 4.53 -21.87 -5.23
C PRO A 209 4.33 -20.36 -5.03
N LYS A 210 5.41 -19.63 -4.71
CA LYS A 210 5.39 -18.16 -4.57
C LYS A 210 4.88 -17.44 -5.82
N ASN A 211 5.15 -17.96 -7.01
CA ASN A 211 4.67 -17.39 -8.28
C ASN A 211 3.15 -17.56 -8.48
N GLN A 212 2.51 -18.50 -7.79
CA GLN A 212 1.06 -18.71 -7.76
C GLN A 212 0.39 -18.06 -6.53
N GLY A 213 1.11 -17.20 -5.80
CA GLY A 213 0.56 -16.48 -4.63
C GLY A 213 0.71 -17.20 -3.30
N GLY A 214 1.52 -18.26 -3.22
CA GLY A 214 1.81 -18.95 -1.97
C GLY A 214 2.47 -18.04 -0.93
N LYS A 215 1.88 -18.00 0.28
CA LYS A 215 2.39 -17.21 1.42
C LYS A 215 3.46 -17.98 2.20
N ASP A 216 4.38 -17.26 2.82
CA ASP A 216 5.39 -17.80 3.75
C ASP A 216 4.74 -18.12 5.10
N THR A 217 4.19 -19.33 5.22
CA THR A 217 3.52 -19.81 6.45
C THR A 217 3.90 -21.26 6.70
N ILE A 218 3.99 -21.70 7.96
CA ILE A 218 4.29 -23.11 8.32
C ILE A 218 3.34 -24.09 7.60
N LYS A 219 2.06 -23.71 7.43
CA LYS A 219 1.07 -24.53 6.72
C LYS A 219 1.40 -24.71 5.23
N ASN A 220 2.01 -23.71 4.61
CA ASN A 220 2.37 -23.74 3.20
C ASN A 220 3.82 -24.22 2.96
N LEU A 221 4.55 -24.62 4.00
CA LEU A 221 5.92 -25.12 3.89
C LEU A 221 5.99 -26.64 4.16
N ILE A 222 6.84 -27.32 3.41
CA ILE A 222 7.07 -28.76 3.50
C ILE A 222 8.56 -29.10 3.37
N THR A 223 9.06 -30.04 4.17
CA THR A 223 10.43 -30.54 4.08
C THR A 223 10.57 -31.60 2.99
N LEU A 224 11.41 -31.34 1.99
CA LEU A 224 11.74 -32.31 0.93
C LEU A 224 13.26 -32.42 0.74
N CYS A 225 13.69 -33.57 0.24
CA CYS A 225 15.03 -33.72 -0.31
C CYS A 225 15.07 -33.23 -1.77
N GLN A 226 16.28 -32.92 -2.26
CA GLN A 226 16.48 -32.41 -3.62
C GLN A 226 15.86 -33.30 -4.71
N GLN A 227 15.92 -34.63 -4.55
CA GLN A 227 15.35 -35.59 -5.50
C GLN A 227 13.82 -35.47 -5.56
N CYS A 228 13.14 -35.54 -4.42
CA CYS A 228 11.68 -35.46 -4.34
C CYS A 228 11.14 -34.08 -4.77
N PHE A 229 11.87 -33.02 -4.44
CA PHE A 229 11.52 -31.68 -4.91
C PHE A 229 11.55 -31.59 -6.44
N THR A 230 12.61 -32.12 -7.06
CA THR A 230 12.76 -32.11 -8.53
C THR A 230 11.66 -32.90 -9.23
N LEU A 231 11.22 -34.03 -8.65
CA LEU A 231 10.11 -34.83 -9.17
C LEU A 231 8.77 -34.06 -9.10
N LYS A 232 8.44 -33.49 -7.93
CA LYS A 232 7.21 -32.68 -7.77
C LYS A 232 7.17 -31.43 -8.64
N PHE A 233 8.33 -30.79 -8.88
CA PHE A 233 8.39 -29.60 -9.74
C PHE A 233 8.12 -29.93 -11.21
N ARG A 234 8.42 -31.16 -11.66
CA ARG A 234 8.11 -31.62 -13.02
C ARG A 234 6.61 -31.89 -13.20
N GLU A 235 5.95 -32.43 -12.18
CA GLU A 235 4.50 -32.67 -12.18
C GLU A 235 3.67 -31.38 -12.19
N THR A 236 4.19 -30.29 -11.64
CA THR A 236 3.50 -28.98 -11.59
C THR A 236 3.74 -28.11 -12.82
N LEU A 237 4.64 -28.53 -13.72
CA LEU A 237 4.95 -27.84 -14.99
C LEU A 237 4.44 -28.62 -16.23
N ALA A 238 3.87 -29.80 -16.04
CA ALA A 238 3.14 -30.57 -17.04
C ALA A 238 1.64 -30.23 -16.96
#